data_AF-A0A973H4P7-F1
#
_entry.id   AF-A0A973H4P7-F1
#
_cell.length_a   1.000
_cell.length_b   1.000
_cell.length_c   1.000
_cell.angle_alpha   90.00
_cell.angle_beta   90.00
_cell.angle_gamma   90.00
#
_symmetry.space_group_name_H-M   'P 1'
#
loop_
_entity.id
_entity.type
_entity.pdbx_description
1 polymer ?
#
loop_
_entity_poly.entity_id
_entity_poly.type
_entity_poly.pdbx_seq_one_letter_code
_entity_poly.pdbx_strand_id
1 'polypeptide(L)'
;MISMDVLALELETAVVDAVSAGYRIWRSVFAARGKLLTSDDWAGVLARSMSSGSSVGVVARDLLSSRGGCRDSELPDREELDAVAATACEPLIRQGTAQDGVREWLHQAARIGMRCVAFSVTCPALVEESLHRLGWGELVVAGALDEVLAMVPVRKSAGIGRPGPVTLVSGSPWLIELFHERGARCLAVANKFSSYLVEPVPGVTLVQPRFMSLPTALDSLHDSERGPRGATAPQRERLWGSLAGLALGDSVGKLVDKRPAPRLDRETEELLADLTSGREPPAGFTGRVTDETALLFASLDVLRAQRRMSRDAFEAVLRRINPLGGRQIYKLRARRELFSVADDGVTNGCISRCVPLAYLYGPESCGDLVFEVHKLVSVTHFSPDSMMAALVFTLLLSGLLRGESPDVAVELPFRVAQTLRRLVPGGDAVLEALRAAAVVPGDGRPADVVDRIEGEFGMAVEARSSVIAAIALAVADYPMATTTRLLLRRRGSWDLDSTAAIYLALAGAVRPAEVPTKWVSRIEARTGRNLAVEARMVDAVRTETIKAGY
;
A
#
# COMPACT_ATOMS: atom_id res chain seq x y z
N MET A 1 -17.45 -30.45 25.16
CA MET A 1 -17.92 -29.10 24.81
C MET A 1 -17.37 -28.76 23.44
N ILE A 2 -18.23 -28.46 22.47
CA ILE A 2 -17.79 -27.87 21.22
C ILE A 2 -17.33 -26.46 21.57
N SER A 3 -16.07 -26.16 21.30
CA SER A 3 -15.53 -24.82 21.50
C SER A 3 -16.23 -23.88 20.53
N MET A 4 -17.05 -22.95 21.01
CA MET A 4 -17.69 -21.94 20.17
C MET A 4 -16.72 -20.80 19.91
N ASP A 5 -16.51 -20.48 18.63
CA ASP A 5 -15.73 -19.31 18.21
C ASP A 5 -16.50 -18.02 18.51
N VAL A 6 -15.79 -16.99 18.94
CA VAL A 6 -16.37 -15.67 19.27
C VAL A 6 -15.86 -14.63 18.28
N LEU A 7 -16.78 -13.85 17.72
CA LEU A 7 -16.48 -12.63 16.95
C LEU A 7 -16.76 -11.41 17.84
N ALA A 8 -15.71 -10.76 18.31
CA ALA A 8 -15.80 -9.55 19.13
C ALA A 8 -15.73 -8.31 18.23
N LEU A 9 -16.72 -7.43 18.27
CA LEU A 9 -16.84 -6.27 17.40
C LEU A 9 -16.75 -4.97 18.22
N GLU A 10 -15.78 -4.12 17.90
CA GLU A 10 -15.75 -2.75 18.43
C GLU A 10 -16.83 -1.90 17.74
N LEU A 11 -17.78 -1.38 18.51
CA LEU A 11 -18.93 -0.64 18.01
C LEU A 11 -18.51 0.62 17.24
N GLU A 12 -17.52 1.36 17.74
CA GLU A 12 -17.02 2.57 17.11
C GLU A 12 -16.43 2.28 15.72
N THR A 13 -15.82 1.10 15.57
CA THR A 13 -15.36 0.59 14.27
C THR A 13 -16.54 0.20 13.38
N ALA A 14 -17.54 -0.47 13.94
CA ALA A 14 -18.72 -0.90 13.20
C ALA A 14 -19.61 0.26 12.71
N VAL A 15 -19.61 1.40 13.42
CA VAL A 15 -20.60 2.47 13.21
C VAL A 15 -19.98 3.78 12.73
N VAL A 16 -18.78 4.15 13.19
CA VAL A 16 -18.34 5.55 13.08
C VAL A 16 -17.02 5.74 12.32
N ASP A 17 -16.25 4.67 12.10
CA ASP A 17 -14.82 4.81 11.74
C ASP A 17 -14.12 5.64 12.83
N ALA A 18 -14.04 5.06 14.02
CA ALA A 18 -13.62 5.68 15.28
C ALA A 18 -12.41 6.61 15.16
N VAL A 19 -11.41 6.20 14.38
CA VAL A 19 -10.16 6.94 14.22
C VAL A 19 -10.35 8.19 13.35
N SER A 20 -11.20 8.10 12.32
CA SER A 20 -11.55 9.22 11.45
C SER A 20 -12.53 10.20 12.11
N ALA A 21 -13.40 9.70 13.00
CA ALA A 21 -14.20 10.53 13.88
C ALA A 21 -13.36 11.26 14.93
N GLY A 22 -12.46 10.54 15.60
CA GLY A 22 -11.48 11.13 16.51
C GLY A 22 -10.73 12.27 15.84
N TYR A 23 -10.18 12.04 14.63
CA TYR A 23 -9.52 13.10 13.88
C TYR A 23 -10.40 14.33 13.69
N ARG A 24 -11.65 14.15 13.25
CA ARG A 24 -12.59 15.25 12.99
C ARG A 24 -12.93 16.03 14.27
N ILE A 25 -13.15 15.34 15.37
CA ILE A 25 -13.41 15.93 16.69
C ILE A 25 -12.22 16.80 17.08
N TRP A 26 -11.04 16.20 17.18
CA TRP A 26 -9.86 16.89 17.70
C TRP A 26 -9.40 18.01 16.78
N ARG A 27 -9.43 17.80 15.45
CA ARG A 27 -9.19 18.87 14.49
C ARG A 27 -10.11 20.06 14.72
N SER A 28 -11.39 19.84 15.00
CA SER A 28 -12.35 20.93 15.24
C SER A 28 -12.06 21.66 16.56
N VAL A 29 -11.74 20.92 17.62
CA VAL A 29 -11.39 21.46 18.95
C VAL A 29 -10.18 22.37 18.90
N PHE A 30 -9.12 21.93 18.21
CA PHE A 30 -7.92 22.73 18.05
C PHE A 30 -8.14 23.88 17.06
N ALA A 31 -8.90 23.66 15.97
CA ALA A 31 -9.18 24.71 14.98
C ALA A 31 -9.96 25.89 15.58
N ALA A 32 -10.90 25.62 16.50
CA ALA A 32 -11.62 26.65 17.25
C ALA A 32 -10.69 27.57 18.07
N ARG A 33 -9.46 27.12 18.36
CA ARG A 33 -8.41 27.86 19.06
C ARG A 33 -7.33 28.40 18.12
N GLY A 34 -7.60 28.41 16.82
CA GLY A 34 -6.66 28.84 15.79
C GLY A 34 -5.48 27.88 15.60
N LYS A 35 -5.59 26.62 16.06
CA LYS A 35 -4.55 25.59 15.93
C LYS A 35 -5.00 24.52 14.94
N LEU A 36 -4.21 24.26 13.91
CA LEU A 36 -4.55 23.24 12.92
C LEU A 36 -3.91 21.91 13.31
N LEU A 37 -4.74 20.90 13.57
CA LEU A 37 -4.32 19.50 13.67
C LEU A 37 -4.43 18.86 12.29
N THR A 38 -3.30 18.59 11.63
CA THR A 38 -3.28 17.96 10.31
C THR A 38 -3.53 16.44 10.41
N SER A 39 -3.75 15.77 9.28
CA SER A 39 -3.82 14.30 9.24
C SER A 39 -2.52 13.64 9.72
N ASP A 40 -1.40 14.30 9.50
CA ASP A 40 -0.06 13.83 9.86
C ASP A 40 0.17 13.99 11.36
N ASP A 41 -0.29 15.11 11.92
CA ASP A 41 -0.37 15.28 13.37
C ASP A 41 -1.17 14.14 13.98
N TRP A 42 -2.30 13.82 13.38
CA TRP A 42 -3.15 12.77 13.89
C TRP A 42 -2.49 11.40 13.91
N ALA A 43 -1.76 11.02 12.86
CA ALA A 43 -0.99 9.78 12.85
C ALA A 43 0.07 9.75 13.97
N GLY A 44 0.82 10.85 14.14
CA GLY A 44 1.80 10.97 15.22
C GLY A 44 1.17 10.96 16.62
N VAL A 45 0.00 11.57 16.76
CA VAL A 45 -0.78 11.57 18.00
C VAL A 45 -1.24 10.16 18.36
N LEU A 46 -1.76 9.41 17.40
CA LEU A 46 -2.20 8.04 17.64
C LEU A 46 -1.03 7.12 17.99
N ALA A 47 0.09 7.21 17.26
CA ALA A 47 1.29 6.42 17.55
C ALA A 47 1.85 6.69 18.96
N ARG A 48 1.96 7.97 19.34
CA ARG A 48 2.41 8.37 20.69
C ARG A 48 1.40 7.99 21.77
N SER A 49 0.11 8.08 21.48
CA SER A 49 -0.96 7.65 22.40
C SER A 49 -0.86 6.16 22.69
N MET A 50 -0.63 5.32 21.67
CA MET A 50 -0.35 3.89 21.86
C MET A 50 0.89 3.66 22.72
N SER A 51 2.03 4.28 22.40
CA SER A 51 3.28 4.02 23.13
C SER A 51 3.28 4.54 24.58
N SER A 52 2.50 5.59 24.86
CA SER A 52 2.49 6.25 26.17
C SER A 52 1.30 5.84 27.06
N GLY A 53 0.28 5.19 26.49
CA GLY A 53 -1.01 4.98 27.14
C GLY A 53 -1.79 6.26 27.44
N SER A 54 -1.35 7.42 26.94
CA SER A 54 -2.01 8.71 27.16
C SER A 54 -3.20 8.89 26.24
N SER A 55 -4.20 9.65 26.66
CA SER A 55 -5.37 9.94 25.81
C SER A 55 -4.96 10.72 24.56
N VAL A 56 -5.67 10.46 23.47
CA VAL A 56 -5.36 11.04 22.15
C VAL A 56 -5.40 12.57 22.18
N GLY A 57 -6.29 13.16 22.99
CA GLY A 57 -6.35 14.61 23.22
C GLY A 57 -5.10 15.16 23.92
N VAL A 58 -4.59 14.46 24.95
CA VAL A 58 -3.38 14.86 25.68
C VAL A 58 -2.17 14.83 24.75
N VAL A 59 -2.03 13.76 23.97
CA VAL A 59 -0.92 13.65 23.02
C VAL A 59 -1.02 14.69 21.90
N ALA A 60 -2.23 15.02 21.44
CA ALA A 60 -2.44 16.09 20.46
C ALA A 60 -2.05 17.46 21.02
N ARG A 61 -2.41 17.74 22.28
CA ARG A 61 -1.96 18.94 22.99
C ARG A 61 -0.44 18.98 23.08
N ASP A 62 0.19 17.90 23.55
CA ASP A 62 1.65 17.84 23.74
C ASP A 62 2.39 18.01 22.40
N LEU A 63 1.87 17.39 21.34
CA LEU A 63 2.41 17.55 19.99
C LEU A 63 2.33 19.03 19.54
N LEU A 64 1.18 19.68 19.71
CA LEU A 64 0.99 21.08 19.32
C LEU A 64 1.82 22.05 20.18
N SER A 65 1.97 21.76 21.47
CA SER A 65 2.83 22.52 22.38
C SER A 65 4.30 22.43 21.96
N SER A 66 4.76 21.24 21.57
CA SER A 66 6.15 20.98 21.15
C SER A 66 6.56 21.68 19.83
N ARG A 67 5.61 22.13 19.01
CA ARG A 67 5.89 22.80 17.73
C ARG A 67 6.36 24.25 17.87
N GLY A 68 6.32 24.80 19.08
CA GLY A 68 6.60 26.21 19.32
C GLY A 68 5.47 27.12 18.80
N GLY A 69 5.41 28.36 19.28
CA GLY A 69 4.37 29.32 18.86
C GLY A 69 2.97 29.07 19.43
N CYS A 70 2.86 28.21 20.45
CA CYS A 70 1.64 28.03 21.22
C CYS A 70 1.96 28.22 22.70
N ARG A 71 1.23 29.11 23.39
CA ARG A 71 1.29 29.16 24.85
C ARG A 71 0.48 27.99 25.39
N ASP A 72 0.90 27.40 26.49
CA ASP A 72 0.19 26.26 27.09
C ASP A 72 -1.27 26.63 27.46
N SER A 73 -1.51 27.91 27.80
CA SER A 73 -2.83 28.49 28.03
C SER A 73 -3.74 28.60 26.80
N GLU A 74 -3.20 28.40 25.59
CA GLU A 74 -3.96 28.43 24.33
C GLU A 74 -4.46 27.05 23.90
N LEU A 75 -4.08 26.00 24.64
CA LEU A 75 -4.50 24.63 24.37
C LEU A 75 -5.54 24.19 25.41
N PRO A 76 -6.44 23.24 25.07
CA PRO A 76 -7.39 22.69 26.03
C PRO A 76 -6.64 22.02 27.18
N ASP A 77 -7.11 22.18 28.41
CA ASP A 77 -6.56 21.44 29.55
C ASP A 77 -7.02 19.97 29.55
N ARG A 78 -6.46 19.15 30.44
CA ARG A 78 -6.75 17.71 30.45
C ARG A 78 -8.22 17.38 30.74
N GLU A 79 -8.85 18.13 31.65
CA GLU A 79 -10.25 17.92 31.98
C GLU A 79 -11.15 18.28 30.79
N GLU A 80 -10.83 19.36 30.07
CA GLU A 80 -11.53 19.75 28.85
C GLU A 80 -11.38 18.69 27.75
N LEU A 81 -10.17 18.16 27.56
CA LEU A 81 -9.92 17.09 26.59
C LEU A 81 -10.78 15.85 26.92
N ASP A 82 -10.80 15.40 28.17
CA ASP A 82 -11.57 14.22 28.57
C ASP A 82 -13.08 14.46 28.43
N ALA A 83 -13.57 15.67 28.76
CA ALA A 83 -14.96 16.06 28.58
C ALA A 83 -15.37 16.10 27.09
N VAL A 84 -14.53 16.65 26.23
CA VAL A 84 -14.81 16.71 24.78
C VAL A 84 -14.81 15.31 24.16
N ALA A 85 -13.89 14.43 24.54
CA ALA A 85 -13.86 13.06 24.06
C ALA A 85 -15.18 12.32 24.35
N ALA A 86 -15.69 12.47 25.58
CA ALA A 86 -16.98 11.88 25.98
C ALA A 86 -18.15 12.50 25.21
N THR A 87 -18.20 13.82 25.10
CA THR A 87 -19.35 14.55 24.54
C THR A 87 -19.43 14.48 23.01
N ALA A 88 -18.29 14.30 22.33
CA ALA A 88 -18.23 14.35 20.87
C ALA A 88 -18.35 12.98 20.19
N CYS A 89 -17.97 11.88 20.87
CA CYS A 89 -18.12 10.53 20.33
C CYS A 89 -19.59 10.05 20.35
N GLU A 90 -20.33 10.37 21.40
CA GLU A 90 -21.72 9.93 21.58
C GLU A 90 -22.64 10.35 20.42
N PRO A 91 -22.69 11.63 19.97
CA PRO A 91 -23.51 12.04 18.84
C PRO A 91 -23.16 11.30 17.55
N LEU A 92 -21.87 11.05 17.32
CA LEU A 92 -21.41 10.33 16.13
C LEU A 92 -21.85 8.87 16.15
N ILE A 93 -21.83 8.20 17.31
CA ILE A 93 -22.34 6.83 17.46
C ILE A 93 -23.85 6.79 17.30
N ARG A 94 -24.59 7.71 17.93
CA ARG A 94 -26.05 7.80 17.84
C ARG A 94 -26.54 8.09 16.42
N GLN A 95 -25.84 8.96 15.68
CA GLN A 95 -26.21 9.37 14.33
C GLN A 95 -25.57 8.50 13.24
N GLY A 96 -24.47 7.82 13.55
CA GLY A 96 -23.70 7.02 12.60
C GLY A 96 -24.52 5.83 12.10
N THR A 97 -24.39 5.51 10.82
CA THR A 97 -24.94 4.30 10.23
C THR A 97 -23.91 3.18 10.31
N ALA A 98 -24.34 1.93 10.38
CA ALA A 98 -23.42 0.81 10.26
C ALA A 98 -22.54 0.94 9.01
N GLN A 99 -21.25 0.61 9.14
CA GLN A 99 -20.39 0.42 7.99
C GLN A 99 -20.96 -0.69 7.12
N ASP A 100 -20.94 -0.45 5.81
CA ASP A 100 -21.38 -1.42 4.83
C ASP A 100 -20.67 -2.76 5.02
N GLY A 101 -21.41 -3.86 4.85
CA GLY A 101 -20.90 -5.22 4.98
C GLY A 101 -20.81 -5.75 6.41
N VAL A 102 -20.77 -4.91 7.45
CA VAL A 102 -20.73 -5.38 8.84
C VAL A 102 -21.96 -6.24 9.17
N ARG A 103 -23.15 -5.82 8.74
CA ARG A 103 -24.38 -6.61 8.94
C ARG A 103 -24.31 -7.97 8.24
N GLU A 104 -23.77 -8.02 7.03
CA GLU A 104 -23.59 -9.28 6.30
C GLU A 104 -22.59 -10.18 7.01
N TRP A 105 -21.52 -9.63 7.59
CA TRP A 105 -20.60 -10.38 8.45
C TRP A 105 -21.27 -10.97 9.67
N LEU A 106 -22.14 -10.23 10.35
CA LEU A 106 -22.89 -10.75 11.50
C LEU A 106 -23.80 -11.92 11.09
N HIS A 107 -24.46 -11.83 9.93
CA HIS A 107 -25.23 -12.94 9.39
C HIS A 107 -24.35 -14.13 8.98
N GLN A 108 -23.18 -13.89 8.40
CA GLN A 108 -22.21 -14.93 8.07
C GLN A 108 -21.68 -15.63 9.32
N ALA A 109 -21.33 -14.86 10.36
CA ALA A 109 -20.91 -15.36 11.66
C ALA A 109 -21.98 -16.28 12.27
N ALA A 110 -23.23 -15.84 12.28
CA ALA A 110 -24.36 -16.65 12.74
C ALA A 110 -24.52 -17.95 11.92
N ARG A 111 -24.38 -17.89 10.57
CA ARG A 111 -24.44 -19.07 9.69
C ARG A 111 -23.36 -20.11 9.98
N ILE A 112 -22.17 -19.67 10.38
CA ILE A 112 -21.05 -20.55 10.74
C ILE A 112 -20.98 -20.87 12.24
N GLY A 113 -21.99 -20.47 13.01
CA GLY A 113 -22.12 -20.80 14.44
C GLY A 113 -21.22 -19.99 15.38
N MET A 114 -20.68 -18.85 14.94
CA MET A 114 -19.92 -17.94 15.81
C MET A 114 -20.86 -17.13 16.71
N ARG A 115 -20.47 -16.96 17.97
CA ARG A 115 -21.13 -16.02 18.88
C ARG A 115 -20.59 -14.62 18.62
N CYS A 116 -21.46 -13.66 18.32
CA CYS A 116 -21.05 -12.27 18.16
C CYS A 116 -21.27 -11.47 19.45
N VAL A 117 -20.26 -10.69 19.83
CA VAL A 117 -20.31 -9.77 20.98
C VAL A 117 -19.87 -8.39 20.51
N ALA A 118 -20.66 -7.35 20.81
CA ALA A 118 -20.26 -5.97 20.56
C ALA A 118 -19.90 -5.28 21.87
N PHE A 119 -18.89 -4.43 21.83
CA PHE A 119 -18.48 -3.60 22.95
C PHE A 119 -18.09 -2.21 22.45
N SER A 120 -18.02 -1.26 23.37
CA SER A 120 -17.52 0.09 23.11
C SER A 120 -16.55 0.46 24.22
N VAL A 121 -15.42 1.06 23.86
CA VAL A 121 -14.46 1.57 24.87
C VAL A 121 -14.85 2.97 25.31
N THR A 122 -15.42 3.76 24.40
CA THR A 122 -15.70 5.18 24.64
C THR A 122 -17.10 5.42 25.21
N CYS A 123 -18.09 4.62 24.80
CA CYS A 123 -19.48 4.80 25.20
C CYS A 123 -20.17 3.45 25.52
N PRO A 124 -19.76 2.70 26.57
CA PRO A 124 -20.34 1.40 26.90
C PRO A 124 -21.88 1.41 27.04
N ALA A 125 -22.43 2.51 27.59
CA ALA A 125 -23.87 2.67 27.77
C ALA A 125 -24.67 2.74 26.45
N LEU A 126 -24.02 3.06 25.32
CA LEU A 126 -24.68 3.18 24.01
C LEU A 126 -24.71 1.88 23.22
N VAL A 127 -24.08 0.80 23.70
CA VAL A 127 -23.96 -0.44 22.91
C VAL A 127 -25.34 -1.04 22.65
N GLU A 128 -26.13 -1.29 23.69
CA GLU A 128 -27.47 -1.87 23.55
C GLU A 128 -28.41 -0.99 22.71
N GLU A 129 -28.42 0.33 22.97
CA GLU A 129 -29.20 1.29 22.20
C GLU A 129 -28.83 1.24 20.70
N SER A 130 -27.53 1.20 20.40
CA SER A 130 -27.04 1.16 19.03
C SER A 130 -27.36 -0.16 18.34
N LEU A 131 -27.23 -1.30 19.03
CA LEU A 131 -27.61 -2.60 18.51
C LEU A 131 -29.12 -2.67 18.21
N HIS A 132 -29.95 -2.13 19.09
CA HIS A 132 -31.40 -2.04 18.85
C HIS A 132 -31.70 -1.15 17.64
N ARG A 133 -31.13 0.06 17.58
CA ARG A 133 -31.30 1.02 16.48
C ARG A 133 -30.87 0.45 15.13
N LEU A 134 -29.77 -0.30 15.09
CA LEU A 134 -29.26 -0.93 13.87
C LEU A 134 -29.99 -2.23 13.50
N GLY A 135 -30.88 -2.72 14.36
CA GLY A 135 -31.58 -4.00 14.19
C GLY A 135 -30.65 -5.21 14.30
N TRP A 136 -29.65 -5.14 15.17
CA TRP A 136 -28.63 -6.18 15.37
C TRP A 136 -28.80 -6.98 16.67
N GLY A 137 -29.78 -6.63 17.52
CA GLY A 137 -29.96 -7.26 18.83
C GLY A 137 -30.21 -8.78 18.81
N GLU A 138 -30.66 -9.34 17.68
CA GLU A 138 -30.81 -10.79 17.51
C GLU A 138 -29.51 -11.50 17.09
N LEU A 139 -28.55 -10.75 16.55
CA LEU A 139 -27.30 -11.27 16.00
C LEU A 139 -26.13 -11.09 16.97
N VAL A 140 -26.19 -10.07 17.82
CA VAL A 140 -25.06 -9.59 18.63
C VAL A 140 -25.52 -9.28 20.04
N VAL A 141 -24.74 -9.73 21.02
CA VAL A 141 -24.97 -9.41 22.43
C VAL A 141 -24.03 -8.27 22.84
N ALA A 142 -24.52 -7.32 23.63
CA ALA A 142 -23.68 -6.31 24.25
C ALA A 142 -22.76 -6.94 25.31
N GLY A 143 -21.52 -6.47 25.41
CA GLY A 143 -20.59 -6.88 26.46
C GLY A 143 -19.69 -5.74 26.90
N ALA A 144 -19.21 -5.80 28.14
CA ALA A 144 -18.16 -4.90 28.60
C ALA A 144 -16.80 -5.32 28.02
N LEU A 145 -15.87 -4.37 27.83
CA LEU A 145 -14.52 -4.67 27.34
C LEU A 145 -13.83 -5.73 28.22
N ASP A 146 -13.95 -5.62 29.54
CA ASP A 146 -13.35 -6.57 30.48
C ASP A 146 -13.93 -7.98 30.34
N GLU A 147 -15.23 -8.10 30.06
CA GLU A 147 -15.89 -9.38 29.81
C GLU A 147 -15.38 -10.00 28.51
N VAL A 148 -15.28 -9.21 27.44
CA VAL A 148 -14.73 -9.66 26.15
C VAL A 148 -13.26 -10.07 26.29
N LEU A 149 -12.47 -9.29 27.03
CA LEU A 149 -11.08 -9.58 27.32
C LEU A 149 -10.90 -10.86 28.15
N ALA A 150 -11.84 -11.16 29.06
CA ALA A 150 -11.86 -12.39 29.83
C ALA A 150 -12.19 -13.63 28.97
N MET A 151 -12.80 -13.44 27.79
CA MET A 151 -13.02 -14.52 26.81
C MET A 151 -11.74 -14.88 26.04
N VAL A 152 -10.72 -14.01 26.02
CA VAL A 152 -9.44 -14.26 25.35
C VAL A 152 -8.49 -14.98 26.33
N PRO A 153 -8.16 -16.26 26.11
CA PRO A 153 -7.32 -16.99 27.05
C PRO A 153 -5.89 -16.45 27.08
N VAL A 154 -5.36 -16.16 28.26
CA VAL A 154 -3.96 -15.75 28.41
C VAL A 154 -3.05 -16.91 27.97
N ARG A 155 -2.23 -16.68 26.94
CA ARG A 155 -1.33 -17.65 26.28
C ARG A 155 -0.33 -18.41 27.18
N LYS A 156 -0.34 -18.20 28.50
CA LYS A 156 0.60 -18.79 29.46
C LYS A 156 0.00 -20.01 30.16
N SER A 157 0.11 -21.18 29.54
CA SER A 157 0.63 -22.42 30.15
C SER A 157 0.31 -23.64 29.28
N ALA A 158 1.35 -24.43 29.03
CA ALA A 158 1.29 -25.66 28.27
C ALA A 158 0.32 -26.67 28.91
N GLY A 159 -0.61 -27.21 28.11
CA GLY A 159 -1.13 -28.56 28.36
C GLY A 159 -2.62 -28.74 28.65
N ILE A 160 -3.46 -27.72 28.69
CA ILE A 160 -4.90 -27.91 28.96
C ILE A 160 -5.75 -27.22 27.89
N GLY A 161 -6.56 -28.04 27.20
CA GLY A 161 -7.60 -27.74 26.21
C GLY A 161 -7.60 -26.36 25.55
N ARG A 162 -7.28 -26.30 24.25
CA ARG A 162 -7.41 -25.08 23.42
C ARG A 162 -8.81 -24.47 23.57
N PRO A 163 -8.95 -23.28 24.17
CA PRO A 163 -10.20 -22.52 24.11
C PRO A 163 -10.42 -22.01 22.69
N GLY A 164 -11.67 -21.67 22.36
CA GLY A 164 -12.06 -21.24 21.03
C GLY A 164 -11.38 -19.93 20.65
N PRO A 165 -10.88 -19.79 19.42
CA PRO A 165 -10.21 -18.58 18.98
C PRO A 165 -11.18 -17.39 18.92
N VAL A 166 -11.02 -16.44 19.86
CA VAL A 166 -11.64 -15.12 19.77
C VAL A 166 -11.06 -14.37 18.58
N THR A 167 -11.94 -13.80 17.76
CA THR A 167 -11.57 -12.94 16.63
C THR A 167 -12.08 -11.53 16.89
N LEU A 168 -11.18 -10.57 17.12
CA LEU A 168 -11.49 -9.16 17.27
C LEU A 168 -11.70 -8.51 15.90
N VAL A 169 -12.73 -7.70 15.74
CA VAL A 169 -12.94 -6.79 14.61
C VAL A 169 -12.83 -5.36 15.15
N SER A 170 -11.73 -4.68 14.83
CA SER A 170 -11.44 -3.34 15.35
C SER A 170 -10.62 -2.55 14.34
N GLY A 171 -10.85 -1.24 14.28
CA GLY A 171 -10.05 -0.27 13.54
C GLY A 171 -9.14 0.53 14.47
N SER A 172 -9.08 0.17 15.76
CA SER A 172 -8.28 0.81 16.78
C SER A 172 -6.95 0.07 16.97
N PRO A 173 -5.80 0.68 16.64
CA PRO A 173 -4.50 0.01 16.73
C PRO A 173 -4.16 -0.54 18.12
N TRP A 174 -4.47 0.19 19.19
CA TRP A 174 -4.17 -0.24 20.55
C TRP A 174 -5.03 -1.43 21.00
N LEU A 175 -6.29 -1.52 20.55
CA LEU A 175 -7.14 -2.69 20.83
C LEU A 175 -6.62 -3.92 20.09
N ILE A 176 -6.23 -3.73 18.82
CA ILE A 176 -5.63 -4.79 18.01
C ILE A 176 -4.39 -5.33 18.72
N GLU A 177 -3.48 -4.46 19.15
CA GLU A 177 -2.27 -4.84 19.90
C GLU A 177 -2.62 -5.57 21.21
N LEU A 178 -3.51 -5.01 22.04
CA LEU A 178 -3.93 -5.60 23.31
C LEU A 178 -4.54 -7.00 23.16
N PHE A 179 -5.43 -7.18 22.18
CA PHE A 179 -6.06 -8.48 21.92
C PHE A 179 -5.08 -9.47 21.32
N HIS A 180 -4.23 -9.01 20.41
CA HIS A 180 -3.20 -9.82 19.77
C HIS A 180 -2.17 -10.34 20.79
N GLU A 181 -1.70 -9.50 21.71
CA GLU A 181 -0.81 -9.90 22.82
C GLU A 181 -1.43 -10.99 23.72
N ARG A 182 -2.76 -10.98 23.86
CA ARG A 182 -3.52 -12.01 24.58
C ARG A 182 -3.78 -13.26 23.74
N GLY A 183 -3.34 -13.29 22.48
CA GLY A 183 -3.45 -14.44 21.59
C GLY A 183 -4.77 -14.50 20.80
N ALA A 184 -5.54 -13.42 20.75
CA ALA A 184 -6.68 -13.33 19.84
C ALA A 184 -6.21 -13.15 18.38
N ARG A 185 -7.07 -13.58 17.46
CA ARG A 185 -6.97 -13.20 16.05
C ARG A 185 -7.62 -11.84 15.87
N CYS A 186 -7.09 -10.98 15.00
CA CYS A 186 -7.59 -9.62 14.81
C CYS A 186 -7.85 -9.35 13.33
N LEU A 187 -9.10 -9.08 13.00
CA LEU A 187 -9.55 -8.50 11.75
C LEU A 187 -9.49 -6.97 11.88
N ALA A 188 -8.37 -6.40 11.46
CA ALA A 188 -8.12 -4.98 11.54
C ALA A 188 -8.91 -4.23 10.45
N VAL A 189 -9.98 -3.54 10.83
CA VAL A 189 -10.81 -2.79 9.89
C VAL A 189 -10.06 -1.53 9.48
N ALA A 190 -9.60 -1.54 8.23
CA ALA A 190 -8.76 -0.47 7.75
C ALA A 190 -9.55 0.82 7.50
N ASN A 191 -9.05 1.92 8.05
CA ASN A 191 -9.49 3.28 7.78
C ASN A 191 -8.32 4.17 7.36
N LYS A 192 -8.60 5.44 7.04
CA LYS A 192 -7.60 6.39 6.55
C LYS A 192 -6.38 6.51 7.47
N PHE A 193 -6.55 6.27 8.78
CA PHE A 193 -5.51 6.48 9.79
C PHE A 193 -4.97 5.18 10.38
N SER A 194 -5.83 4.19 10.65
CA SER A 194 -5.43 2.87 11.16
C SER A 194 -4.56 2.13 10.16
N SER A 195 -4.77 2.37 8.86
CA SER A 195 -3.88 1.86 7.81
C SER A 195 -2.43 2.30 7.96
N TYR A 196 -2.14 3.46 8.57
CA TYR A 196 -0.77 3.90 8.82
C TYR A 196 -0.12 3.23 10.04
N LEU A 197 -0.94 2.76 10.99
CA LEU A 197 -0.51 2.42 12.35
C LEU A 197 -0.57 0.93 12.65
N VAL A 198 -1.46 0.21 11.99
CA VAL A 198 -1.55 -1.24 12.11
C VAL A 198 -0.56 -1.84 11.11
N GLU A 199 0.42 -2.57 11.62
CA GLU A 199 1.26 -3.44 10.82
C GLU A 199 0.52 -4.79 10.64
N PRO A 200 0.43 -5.33 9.42
CA PRO A 200 0.00 -6.73 9.24
C PRO A 200 1.05 -7.63 9.88
N VAL A 201 0.61 -8.43 10.85
CA VAL A 201 1.45 -9.36 11.62
C VAL A 201 0.69 -10.68 11.77
N PRO A 202 1.29 -11.81 12.19
CA PRO A 202 0.57 -13.10 12.23
C PRO A 202 -0.65 -13.00 13.11
N GLY A 203 -1.80 -13.46 12.63
CA GLY A 203 -3.04 -13.37 13.39
C GLY A 203 -3.61 -11.96 13.46
N VAL A 204 -3.09 -11.00 12.67
CA VAL A 204 -3.71 -9.71 12.39
C VAL A 204 -3.87 -9.57 10.87
N THR A 205 -5.10 -9.54 10.37
CA THR A 205 -5.39 -9.37 8.94
C THR A 205 -6.15 -8.07 8.73
N LEU A 206 -5.68 -7.22 7.82
CA LEU A 206 -6.42 -6.02 7.44
C LEU A 206 -7.62 -6.41 6.56
N VAL A 207 -8.79 -5.92 6.95
CA VAL A 207 -10.05 -6.26 6.31
C VAL A 207 -10.90 -5.04 6.01
N GLN A 208 -11.82 -5.22 5.07
CA GLN A 208 -12.97 -4.33 4.90
C GLN A 208 -14.23 -5.18 4.72
N PRO A 209 -15.17 -5.14 5.70
CA PRO A 209 -16.36 -5.99 5.69
C PRO A 209 -17.21 -5.94 4.43
N ARG A 210 -17.21 -4.81 3.71
CA ARG A 210 -17.93 -4.65 2.46
C ARG A 210 -17.34 -5.46 1.28
N PHE A 211 -16.04 -5.77 1.28
CA PHE A 211 -15.36 -6.40 0.12
C PHE A 211 -14.88 -7.81 0.36
N MET A 212 -14.72 -8.18 1.61
CA MET A 212 -14.24 -9.48 2.00
C MET A 212 -15.36 -10.15 2.78
N SER A 213 -15.77 -11.35 2.39
CA SER A 213 -16.69 -12.13 3.22
C SER A 213 -15.98 -12.51 4.53
N LEU A 214 -16.73 -12.66 5.62
CA LEU A 214 -16.18 -13.13 6.89
C LEU A 214 -15.46 -14.48 6.74
N PRO A 215 -15.99 -15.50 6.02
CA PRO A 215 -15.23 -16.72 5.76
C PRO A 215 -13.88 -16.46 5.10
N THR A 216 -13.85 -15.62 4.05
CA THR A 216 -12.58 -15.24 3.40
C THR A 216 -11.64 -14.52 4.36
N ALA A 217 -12.15 -13.62 5.21
CA ALA A 217 -11.35 -12.93 6.21
C ALA A 217 -10.75 -13.89 7.26
N LEU A 218 -11.55 -14.86 7.72
CA LEU A 218 -11.11 -15.90 8.64
C LEU A 218 -10.09 -16.85 7.99
N ASP A 219 -10.28 -17.17 6.71
CA ASP A 219 -9.31 -17.95 5.93
C ASP A 219 -8.01 -17.17 5.76
N SER A 220 -8.07 -15.86 5.48
CA SER A 220 -6.88 -14.99 5.42
C SER A 220 -6.13 -14.93 6.75
N LEU A 221 -6.84 -14.95 7.89
CA LEU A 221 -6.19 -15.09 9.20
C LEU A 221 -5.44 -16.42 9.29
N HIS A 222 -6.06 -17.52 8.88
CA HIS A 222 -5.42 -18.83 8.87
C HIS A 222 -4.25 -18.94 7.88
N ASP A 223 -4.33 -18.25 6.75
CA ASP A 223 -3.24 -18.21 5.78
C ASP A 223 -2.09 -17.30 6.25
N SER A 224 -2.40 -16.20 6.96
CA SER A 224 -1.38 -15.40 7.66
C SER A 224 -0.64 -16.23 8.71
N GLU A 225 -1.36 -17.10 9.44
CA GLU A 225 -0.78 -18.03 10.42
C GLU A 225 0.06 -19.15 9.78
N ARG A 226 -0.29 -19.56 8.56
CA ARG A 226 0.47 -20.56 7.78
C ARG A 226 1.73 -19.96 7.15
N GLY A 227 1.78 -18.63 7.08
CA GLY A 227 2.76 -17.89 6.31
C GLY A 227 2.61 -18.15 4.81
N PRO A 228 2.86 -17.15 3.93
CA PRO A 228 2.95 -17.41 2.49
C PRO A 228 3.96 -18.54 2.19
N ARG A 229 3.69 -19.42 1.21
CA ARG A 229 4.68 -20.45 0.86
C ARG A 229 5.96 -19.79 0.35
N GLY A 230 7.12 -20.29 0.79
CA GLY A 230 8.44 -19.83 0.34
C GLY A 230 8.51 -19.81 -1.20
N ALA A 231 9.20 -18.84 -1.77
CA ALA A 231 9.10 -18.62 -3.20
C ALA A 231 9.69 -19.78 -4.01
N THR A 232 9.02 -20.11 -5.10
CA THR A 232 9.53 -21.08 -6.06
C THR A 232 10.69 -20.46 -6.85
N ALA A 233 11.60 -21.26 -7.39
CA ALA A 233 12.67 -20.75 -8.26
C ALA A 233 12.14 -19.86 -9.41
N PRO A 234 11.01 -20.20 -10.08
CA PRO A 234 10.37 -19.31 -11.05
C PRO A 234 9.96 -17.94 -10.50
N GLN A 235 9.49 -17.85 -9.25
CA GLN A 235 9.10 -16.56 -8.66
C GLN A 235 10.30 -15.64 -8.44
N ARG A 236 11.45 -16.20 -8.04
CA ARG A 236 12.70 -15.44 -7.93
C ARG A 236 13.20 -14.94 -9.28
N GLU A 237 13.08 -15.76 -10.33
CA GLU A 237 13.45 -15.35 -11.69
C GLU A 237 12.56 -14.20 -12.18
N ARG A 238 11.25 -14.26 -11.92
CA ARG A 238 10.32 -13.16 -12.23
C ARG A 238 10.65 -11.89 -11.46
N LEU A 239 10.99 -11.99 -10.17
CA LEU A 239 11.44 -10.83 -9.39
C LEU A 239 12.72 -10.23 -9.96
N TRP A 240 13.72 -11.05 -10.25
CA TRP A 240 14.93 -10.59 -10.91
C TRP A 240 14.62 -9.92 -12.25
N GLY A 241 13.78 -10.54 -13.08
CA GLY A 241 13.35 -10.00 -14.36
C GLY A 241 12.65 -8.65 -14.22
N SER A 242 11.83 -8.46 -13.19
CA SER A 242 11.18 -7.18 -12.89
C SER A 242 12.19 -6.10 -12.47
N LEU A 243 13.08 -6.40 -11.52
CA LEU A 243 14.11 -5.44 -11.07
C LEU A 243 15.08 -5.07 -12.20
N ALA A 244 15.52 -6.06 -12.97
CA ALA A 244 16.41 -5.90 -14.11
C ALA A 244 15.74 -5.17 -15.28
N GLY A 245 14.49 -5.50 -15.56
CA GLY A 245 13.66 -4.82 -16.55
C GLY A 245 13.48 -3.34 -16.19
N LEU A 246 13.16 -3.02 -14.93
CA LEU A 246 13.02 -1.64 -14.47
C LEU A 246 14.30 -0.84 -14.71
N ALA A 247 15.43 -1.35 -14.21
CA ALA A 247 16.72 -0.67 -14.34
C ALA A 247 17.16 -0.54 -15.81
N LEU A 248 16.87 -1.54 -16.64
CA LEU A 248 17.10 -1.49 -18.07
C LEU A 248 16.25 -0.40 -18.72
N GLY A 249 14.94 -0.36 -18.46
CA GLY A 249 14.02 0.61 -19.03
C GLY A 249 14.34 2.05 -18.67
N ASP A 250 14.70 2.29 -17.41
CA ASP A 250 15.24 3.58 -16.97
C ASP A 250 16.49 3.96 -17.80
N SER A 251 17.48 3.07 -17.84
CA SER A 251 18.76 3.31 -18.50
C SER A 251 18.64 3.53 -20.02
N VAL A 252 17.84 2.72 -20.73
CA VAL A 252 17.65 2.88 -22.19
C VAL A 252 16.68 4.01 -22.52
N GLY A 253 15.63 4.20 -21.71
CA GLY A 253 14.69 5.29 -21.90
C GLY A 253 15.34 6.65 -21.68
N LYS A 254 16.34 6.73 -20.79
CA LYS A 254 17.10 7.96 -20.59
C LYS A 254 17.83 8.45 -21.83
N LEU A 255 18.21 7.53 -22.72
CA LEU A 255 18.84 7.91 -23.97
C LEU A 255 17.87 8.76 -24.79
N VAL A 256 16.58 8.44 -24.82
CA VAL A 256 15.60 9.13 -25.66
C VAL A 256 14.71 10.11 -24.88
N ASP A 257 14.89 10.25 -23.58
CA ASP A 257 14.07 11.10 -22.69
C ASP A 257 13.89 12.51 -23.27
N LYS A 258 12.63 12.93 -23.46
CA LYS A 258 12.20 14.20 -24.06
C LYS A 258 12.73 14.47 -25.47
N ARG A 259 13.28 13.46 -26.15
CA ARG A 259 13.73 13.51 -27.55
C ARG A 259 12.75 12.71 -28.43
N PRO A 260 11.93 13.36 -29.27
CA PRO A 260 11.07 12.64 -30.19
C PRO A 260 11.91 11.94 -31.26
N ALA A 261 11.40 10.85 -31.84
CA ALA A 261 12.11 10.01 -32.80
C ALA A 261 12.83 10.77 -33.94
N PRO A 262 12.25 11.82 -34.57
CA PRO A 262 12.94 12.58 -35.62
C PRO A 262 14.18 13.35 -35.14
N ARG A 263 14.39 13.48 -33.82
CA ARG A 263 15.53 14.15 -33.21
C ARG A 263 16.56 13.18 -32.62
N LEU A 264 16.36 11.87 -32.77
CA LEU A 264 17.35 10.89 -32.36
C LEU A 264 18.52 10.89 -33.35
N ASP A 265 19.73 10.98 -32.82
CA ASP A 265 20.94 10.81 -33.59
C ASP A 265 21.12 9.34 -34.02
N ARG A 266 21.99 9.13 -35.02
CA ARG A 266 22.28 7.82 -35.57
C ARG A 266 22.79 6.83 -34.53
N GLU A 267 23.62 7.28 -33.58
CA GLU A 267 24.18 6.45 -32.52
C GLU A 267 23.09 5.91 -31.59
N THR A 268 22.12 6.75 -31.21
CA THR A 268 20.97 6.34 -30.41
C THR A 268 20.10 5.35 -31.16
N GLU A 269 19.83 5.57 -32.45
CA GLU A 269 19.06 4.64 -33.28
C GLU A 269 19.74 3.28 -33.46
N GLU A 270 21.07 3.25 -33.66
CA GLU A 270 21.86 2.02 -33.71
C GLU A 270 21.82 1.27 -32.37
N LEU A 271 21.94 1.98 -31.25
CA LEU A 271 21.84 1.41 -29.90
C LEU A 271 20.48 0.76 -29.65
N LEU A 272 19.38 1.43 -30.03
CA LEU A 272 18.03 0.86 -29.92
C LEU A 272 17.84 -0.36 -30.82
N ALA A 273 18.49 -0.41 -31.99
CA ALA A 273 18.48 -1.59 -32.85
C ALA A 273 19.25 -2.76 -32.22
N ASP A 274 20.41 -2.50 -31.62
CA ASP A 274 21.21 -3.53 -30.95
C ASP A 274 20.48 -4.17 -29.76
N LEU A 275 19.76 -3.36 -28.96
CA LEU A 275 18.90 -3.85 -27.88
C LEU A 275 17.93 -4.93 -28.39
N THR A 276 17.33 -4.73 -29.57
CA THR A 276 16.36 -5.68 -30.13
C THR A 276 16.95 -6.97 -30.66
N SER A 277 18.23 -6.95 -31.00
CA SER A 277 18.93 -8.11 -31.54
C SER A 277 19.54 -9.01 -30.47
N GLY A 278 19.44 -8.64 -29.19
CA GLY A 278 20.09 -9.34 -28.07
C GLY A 278 21.62 -9.28 -28.12
N ARG A 279 22.18 -8.39 -28.95
CA ARG A 279 23.63 -8.20 -29.07
C ARG A 279 24.19 -7.57 -27.80
N GLU A 280 25.51 -7.67 -27.67
CA GLU A 280 26.26 -6.91 -26.67
C GLU A 280 25.87 -5.43 -26.75
N PRO A 281 25.66 -4.74 -25.62
CA PRO A 281 25.46 -3.30 -25.64
C PRO A 281 26.64 -2.61 -26.38
N PRO A 282 26.39 -1.63 -27.25
CA PRO A 282 27.48 -0.90 -27.92
C PRO A 282 28.31 -0.12 -26.90
N ALA A 283 29.57 0.19 -27.19
CA ALA A 283 30.48 0.85 -26.23
C ALA A 283 29.92 2.18 -25.66
N GLY A 284 29.11 2.91 -26.44
CA GLY A 284 28.44 4.15 -26.00
C GLY A 284 27.37 3.94 -24.91
N PHE A 285 26.85 2.72 -24.73
CA PHE A 285 25.93 2.42 -23.63
C PHE A 285 26.69 2.26 -22.31
N THR A 286 26.63 3.31 -21.48
CA THR A 286 27.33 3.36 -20.18
C THR A 286 26.55 2.72 -19.01
N GLY A 287 25.32 2.27 -19.24
CA GLY A 287 24.44 1.77 -18.17
C GLY A 287 24.02 2.83 -17.15
N ARG A 288 23.94 4.11 -17.55
CA ARG A 288 23.56 5.21 -16.65
C ARG A 288 22.07 5.14 -16.34
N VAL A 289 21.73 5.22 -15.05
CA VAL A 289 20.36 5.23 -14.54
C VAL A 289 19.95 6.62 -14.06
N THR A 290 18.65 6.82 -13.82
CA THR A 290 18.05 8.06 -13.31
C THR A 290 17.49 7.89 -11.89
N ASP A 291 16.57 8.77 -11.49
CA ASP A 291 15.85 8.68 -10.22
C ASP A 291 15.01 7.41 -10.09
N GLU A 292 14.52 6.82 -11.17
CA GLU A 292 13.70 5.60 -11.09
C GLU A 292 14.48 4.43 -10.45
N THR A 293 15.67 4.12 -10.95
CA THR A 293 16.50 3.05 -10.34
C THR A 293 17.08 3.48 -8.99
N ALA A 294 17.42 4.77 -8.80
CA ALA A 294 17.93 5.26 -7.52
C ALA A 294 16.89 5.13 -6.40
N LEU A 295 15.62 5.43 -6.68
CA LEU A 295 14.51 5.30 -5.74
C LEU A 295 14.13 3.83 -5.50
N LEU A 296 14.25 2.97 -6.52
CA LEU A 296 14.20 1.52 -6.32
C LEU A 296 15.28 1.06 -5.32
N PHE A 297 16.54 1.46 -5.50
CA PHE A 297 17.61 1.07 -4.58
C PHE A 297 17.41 1.61 -3.16
N ALA A 298 16.85 2.81 -3.01
CA ALA A 298 16.50 3.35 -1.70
C ALA A 298 15.50 2.44 -0.96
N SER A 299 14.48 1.90 -1.66
CA SER A 299 13.51 0.98 -1.06
C SER A 299 14.15 -0.37 -0.70
N LEU A 300 15.05 -0.88 -1.54
CA LEU A 300 15.81 -2.11 -1.28
C LEU A 300 16.78 -1.96 -0.09
N ASP A 301 17.36 -0.77 0.10
CA ASP A 301 18.26 -0.50 1.23
C ASP A 301 17.52 -0.51 2.57
N VAL A 302 16.28 -0.01 2.60
CA VAL A 302 15.41 -0.12 3.78
C VAL A 302 15.10 -1.58 4.08
N LEU A 303 14.67 -2.35 3.06
CA LEU A 303 14.37 -3.76 3.23
C LEU A 303 15.56 -4.56 3.73
N ARG A 304 16.76 -4.29 3.19
CA ARG A 304 17.98 -4.94 3.64
C ARG A 304 18.29 -4.62 5.10
N ALA A 305 18.19 -3.35 5.48
CA ALA A 305 18.56 -2.88 6.81
C ALA A 305 17.57 -3.31 7.90
N GLN A 306 16.27 -3.32 7.57
CA GLN A 306 15.21 -3.52 8.57
C GLN A 306 14.48 -4.84 8.45
N ARG A 307 14.73 -5.62 7.39
CA ARG A 307 14.01 -6.87 7.09
C ARG A 307 12.49 -6.68 6.98
N ARG A 308 12.05 -5.46 6.72
CA ARG A 308 10.66 -5.05 6.48
C ARG A 308 10.65 -3.69 5.79
N MET A 309 9.56 -3.35 5.11
CA MET A 309 9.40 -1.98 4.63
C MET A 309 8.94 -1.12 5.80
N SER A 310 9.68 -0.05 6.10
CA SER A 310 9.25 0.97 7.05
C SER A 310 9.19 2.29 6.34
N ARG A 311 8.02 2.94 6.42
CA ARG A 311 7.81 4.29 5.91
C ARG A 311 8.84 5.27 6.44
N ASP A 312 9.10 5.26 7.75
CA ASP A 312 9.98 6.24 8.40
C ASP A 312 11.45 6.02 8.03
N ALA A 313 11.87 4.75 7.97
CA ALA A 313 13.20 4.41 7.48
C ALA A 313 13.38 4.83 6.03
N PHE A 314 12.36 4.60 5.20
CA PHE A 314 12.35 5.01 3.81
C PHE A 314 12.41 6.52 3.66
N GLU A 315 11.59 7.28 4.40
CA GLU A 315 11.65 8.74 4.44
C GLU A 315 13.06 9.22 4.83
N ALA A 316 13.67 8.61 5.86
CA ALA A 316 15.02 8.94 6.30
C ALA A 316 16.09 8.64 5.23
N VAL A 317 15.92 7.58 4.44
CA VAL A 317 16.79 7.30 3.29
C VAL A 317 16.57 8.36 2.20
N LEU A 318 15.32 8.64 1.80
CA LEU A 318 15.00 9.63 0.77
C LEU A 318 15.56 11.02 1.08
N ARG A 319 15.55 11.43 2.36
CA ARG A 319 16.15 12.69 2.80
C ARG A 319 17.66 12.74 2.56
N ARG A 320 18.36 11.59 2.56
CA ARG A 320 19.83 11.50 2.44
C ARG A 320 20.33 11.18 1.03
N ILE A 321 19.57 10.49 0.20
CA ILE A 321 20.01 10.11 -1.15
C ILE A 321 20.11 11.32 -2.09
N ASN A 322 21.09 11.35 -2.97
CA ASN A 322 20.96 12.18 -4.17
C ASN A 322 20.01 11.46 -5.13
N PRO A 323 18.78 11.97 -5.35
CA PRO A 323 17.82 11.24 -6.18
C PRO A 323 18.24 11.17 -7.66
N LEU A 324 19.22 11.97 -8.12
CA LEU A 324 19.55 12.12 -9.56
C LEU A 324 18.40 12.71 -10.41
N GLY A 325 17.37 13.27 -9.76
CA GLY A 325 16.12 13.74 -10.36
C GLY A 325 15.07 14.05 -9.29
N GLY A 326 13.80 14.20 -9.66
CA GLY A 326 12.68 14.22 -8.69
C GLY A 326 12.50 15.47 -7.80
N ARG A 327 11.66 16.42 -8.26
CA ARG A 327 11.25 17.63 -7.50
C ARG A 327 10.74 17.32 -6.09
N GLN A 328 10.02 16.21 -5.93
CA GLN A 328 9.38 15.86 -4.66
C GLN A 328 10.38 15.47 -3.56
N ILE A 329 11.54 14.90 -3.92
CA ILE A 329 12.59 14.56 -2.96
C ILE A 329 13.23 15.85 -2.41
N TYR A 330 13.43 16.86 -3.26
CA TYR A 330 13.93 18.16 -2.80
C TYR A 330 12.93 18.87 -1.88
N LYS A 331 11.63 18.78 -2.17
CA LYS A 331 10.58 19.27 -1.26
C LYS A 331 10.60 18.55 0.08
N LEU A 332 10.66 17.22 0.08
CA LEU A 332 10.77 16.42 1.30
C LEU A 332 11.97 16.87 2.15
N ARG A 333 13.14 17.05 1.54
CA ARG A 333 14.37 17.50 2.22
C ARG A 333 14.25 18.88 2.85
N ALA A 334 13.49 19.78 2.23
CA ALA A 334 13.28 21.12 2.75
C ALA A 334 12.35 21.14 3.99
N ARG A 335 11.51 20.11 4.16
CA ARG A 335 10.60 19.98 5.31
C ARG A 335 11.37 19.57 6.56
N ARG A 336 11.02 20.19 7.69
CA ARG A 336 11.62 19.93 9.01
C ARG A 336 10.78 19.01 9.90
N GLU A 337 9.61 18.60 9.44
CA GLU A 337 8.73 17.71 10.21
C GLU A 337 9.34 16.31 10.36
N LEU A 338 9.07 15.67 11.50
CA LEU A 338 9.50 14.30 11.80
C LEU A 338 8.77 13.26 10.94
N PHE A 339 7.59 13.60 10.41
CA PHE A 339 6.75 12.75 9.56
C PHE A 339 6.19 13.62 8.43
N SER A 340 6.51 13.30 7.17
CA SER A 340 6.12 14.13 6.02
C SER A 340 5.16 13.40 5.10
N VAL A 341 3.93 13.88 4.93
CA VAL A 341 3.05 13.50 3.82
C VAL A 341 3.04 14.61 2.77
N ALA A 342 3.25 14.25 1.51
CA ALA A 342 3.23 15.20 0.41
C ALA A 342 1.87 15.90 0.31
N ASP A 343 1.90 17.14 -0.15
CA ASP A 343 0.71 17.96 -0.41
C ASP A 343 0.30 17.94 -1.89
N ASP A 344 1.22 17.51 -2.77
CA ASP A 344 1.01 17.38 -4.21
C ASP A 344 1.81 16.21 -4.78
N GLY A 345 2.02 16.21 -6.10
CA GLY A 345 2.83 15.23 -6.81
C GLY A 345 1.98 14.36 -7.71
N VAL A 346 1.74 14.84 -8.93
CA VAL A 346 1.00 14.10 -9.99
C VAL A 346 1.90 13.20 -10.84
N THR A 347 3.21 13.29 -10.63
CA THR A 347 4.24 12.64 -11.45
C THR A 347 4.44 11.16 -11.11
N ASN A 348 5.07 10.43 -12.03
CA ASN A 348 5.32 8.99 -11.99
C ASN A 348 6.53 8.54 -11.14
N GLY A 349 7.36 9.46 -10.62
CA GLY A 349 8.53 9.11 -9.80
C GLY A 349 8.24 8.42 -8.46
N CYS A 350 6.99 8.06 -8.17
CA CYS A 350 6.62 7.22 -7.04
C CYS A 350 6.48 5.73 -7.35
N ILE A 351 6.46 5.33 -8.62
CA ILE A 351 6.05 4.01 -9.07
C ILE A 351 7.17 2.97 -8.89
N SER A 352 8.39 3.27 -9.36
CA SER A 352 9.52 2.33 -9.38
C SER A 352 9.89 1.75 -8.02
N ARG A 353 9.87 2.60 -6.99
CA ARG A 353 10.14 2.22 -5.59
C ARG A 353 9.08 1.30 -4.96
N CYS A 354 7.95 1.06 -5.62
CA CYS A 354 6.92 0.13 -5.14
C CYS A 354 7.19 -1.33 -5.57
N VAL A 355 8.13 -1.59 -6.49
CA VAL A 355 8.41 -2.96 -6.99
C VAL A 355 8.70 -3.96 -5.87
N PRO A 356 9.51 -3.66 -4.84
CA PRO A 356 9.74 -4.63 -3.77
C PRO A 356 8.49 -4.99 -2.97
N LEU A 357 7.56 -4.02 -2.79
CA LEU A 357 6.28 -4.27 -2.11
C LEU A 357 5.42 -5.26 -2.90
N ALA A 358 5.36 -5.14 -4.22
CA ALA A 358 4.64 -6.07 -5.09
C ALA A 358 5.09 -7.53 -4.89
N TYR A 359 6.36 -7.75 -4.55
CA TYR A 359 6.86 -9.09 -4.31
C TYR A 359 6.57 -9.60 -2.89
N LEU A 360 6.75 -8.72 -1.89
CA LEU A 360 6.55 -9.05 -0.47
C LEU A 360 5.10 -9.51 -0.22
N TYR A 361 4.14 -8.78 -0.78
CA TYR A 361 2.71 -9.08 -0.65
C TYR A 361 2.19 -9.70 -1.95
N GLY A 362 1.62 -10.90 -1.88
CA GLY A 362 0.97 -11.54 -3.03
C GLY A 362 -0.47 -11.06 -3.26
N PRO A 363 -1.16 -11.55 -4.31
CA PRO A 363 -2.58 -11.31 -4.56
C PRO A 363 -3.49 -11.70 -3.38
N GLU A 364 -3.06 -12.67 -2.58
CA GLU A 364 -3.73 -13.07 -1.33
C GLU A 364 -3.75 -11.97 -0.27
N SER A 365 -2.79 -11.03 -0.32
CA SER A 365 -2.59 -9.94 0.64
C SER A 365 -2.80 -8.57 -0.01
N CYS A 366 -3.71 -8.46 -0.99
CA CYS A 366 -3.98 -7.20 -1.70
C CYS A 366 -4.35 -6.04 -0.75
N GLY A 367 -5.04 -6.34 0.36
CA GLY A 367 -5.37 -5.34 1.38
C GLY A 367 -4.10 -4.71 1.97
N ASP A 368 -3.23 -5.52 2.54
CA ASP A 368 -1.95 -5.10 3.14
C ASP A 368 -1.07 -4.37 2.14
N LEU A 369 -0.96 -4.91 0.92
CA LEU A 369 -0.19 -4.32 -0.17
C LEU A 369 -0.63 -2.88 -0.45
N VAL A 370 -1.94 -2.66 -0.58
CA VAL A 370 -2.53 -1.35 -0.87
C VAL A 370 -2.17 -0.34 0.23
N PHE A 371 -2.15 -0.76 1.51
CA PHE A 371 -1.76 0.12 2.60
C PHE A 371 -0.27 0.44 2.61
N GLU A 372 0.60 -0.55 2.40
CA GLU A 372 2.05 -0.33 2.37
C GLU A 372 2.47 0.56 1.21
N VAL A 373 1.86 0.38 0.03
CA VAL A 373 2.08 1.27 -1.11
C VAL A 373 1.60 2.67 -0.78
N HIS A 374 0.41 2.83 -0.19
CA HIS A 374 -0.10 4.14 0.21
C HIS A 374 0.84 4.85 1.20
N LYS A 375 1.33 4.14 2.23
CA LYS A 375 2.34 4.65 3.18
C LYS A 375 3.58 5.14 2.44
N LEU A 376 4.18 4.29 1.61
CA LEU A 376 5.42 4.57 0.90
C LEU A 376 5.27 5.74 -0.09
N VAL A 377 4.19 5.78 -0.85
CA VAL A 377 3.95 6.77 -1.90
C VAL A 377 3.67 8.15 -1.29
N SER A 378 2.86 8.19 -0.23
CA SER A 378 2.44 9.42 0.46
C SER A 378 3.60 10.28 0.95
N VAL A 379 4.80 9.70 1.13
CA VAL A 379 6.01 10.45 1.53
C VAL A 379 6.37 11.55 0.53
N THR A 380 6.09 11.35 -0.77
CA THR A 380 6.49 12.30 -1.81
C THR A 380 5.42 12.61 -2.86
N HIS A 381 4.33 11.85 -2.91
CA HIS A 381 3.22 12.10 -3.84
C HIS A 381 1.90 11.92 -3.11
N PHE A 382 0.96 12.84 -3.29
CA PHE A 382 -0.37 12.77 -2.66
C PHE A 382 -1.49 13.27 -3.59
N SER A 383 -1.29 13.19 -4.91
CA SER A 383 -2.37 13.41 -5.86
C SER A 383 -3.21 12.14 -6.05
N PRO A 384 -4.52 12.24 -6.35
CA PRO A 384 -5.34 11.07 -6.62
C PRO A 384 -4.80 10.20 -7.76
N ASP A 385 -4.33 10.82 -8.85
CA ASP A 385 -3.81 10.10 -10.02
C ASP A 385 -2.52 9.34 -9.68
N SER A 386 -1.55 9.96 -9.00
CA SER A 386 -0.28 9.30 -8.65
C SER A 386 -0.45 8.17 -7.64
N MET A 387 -1.27 8.39 -6.62
CA MET A 387 -1.54 7.41 -5.59
C MET A 387 -2.26 6.20 -6.18
N MET A 388 -3.30 6.44 -6.98
CA MET A 388 -4.05 5.35 -7.62
C MET A 388 -3.20 4.60 -8.64
N ALA A 389 -2.40 5.30 -9.45
CA ALA A 389 -1.51 4.67 -10.42
C ALA A 389 -0.46 3.76 -9.75
N ALA A 390 0.12 4.18 -8.63
CA ALA A 390 1.04 3.36 -7.84
C ALA A 390 0.37 2.09 -7.28
N LEU A 391 -0.86 2.23 -6.75
CA LEU A 391 -1.63 1.10 -6.26
C LEU A 391 -1.97 0.09 -7.36
N VAL A 392 -2.48 0.57 -8.48
CA VAL A 392 -2.82 -0.26 -9.66
C VAL A 392 -1.59 -1.00 -10.19
N PHE A 393 -0.48 -0.29 -10.39
CA PHE A 393 0.78 -0.89 -10.86
C PHE A 393 1.25 -2.00 -9.92
N THR A 394 1.28 -1.72 -8.61
CA THR A 394 1.85 -2.64 -7.63
C THR A 394 0.98 -3.90 -7.45
N LEU A 395 -0.35 -3.74 -7.48
CA LEU A 395 -1.29 -4.86 -7.46
C LEU A 395 -1.12 -5.77 -8.68
N LEU A 396 -1.08 -5.18 -9.88
CA LEU A 396 -0.88 -5.93 -11.11
C LEU A 396 0.46 -6.67 -11.09
N LEU A 397 1.54 -5.97 -10.72
CA LEU A 397 2.87 -6.57 -10.64
C LEU A 397 2.92 -7.72 -9.62
N SER A 398 2.19 -7.61 -8.50
CA SER A 398 2.10 -8.69 -7.51
C SER A 398 1.53 -9.98 -8.11
N GLY A 399 0.45 -9.88 -8.90
CA GLY A 399 -0.11 -11.01 -9.66
C GLY A 399 0.89 -11.62 -10.63
N LEU A 400 1.55 -10.77 -11.44
CA LEU A 400 2.56 -11.22 -12.40
C LEU A 400 3.75 -11.93 -11.74
N LEU A 401 4.21 -11.44 -10.59
CA LEU A 401 5.29 -12.05 -9.81
C LEU A 401 4.88 -13.40 -9.21
N ARG A 402 3.58 -13.67 -9.05
CA ARG A 402 3.04 -15.00 -8.71
C ARG A 402 2.80 -15.90 -9.91
N GLY A 403 3.05 -15.39 -11.11
CA GLY A 403 2.89 -16.13 -12.36
C GLY A 403 1.48 -16.11 -12.93
N GLU A 404 0.62 -15.21 -12.46
CA GLU A 404 -0.64 -14.92 -13.15
C GLU A 404 -0.36 -14.35 -14.55
N SER A 405 -1.28 -14.61 -15.49
CA SER A 405 -1.22 -13.96 -16.80
C SER A 405 -1.57 -12.46 -16.67
N PRO A 406 -1.13 -11.60 -17.61
CA PRO A 406 -1.51 -10.19 -17.63
C PRO A 406 -3.02 -9.95 -17.52
N ASP A 407 -3.84 -10.73 -18.23
CA ASP A 407 -5.30 -10.62 -18.21
C ASP A 407 -5.91 -10.92 -16.83
N VAL A 408 -5.29 -11.80 -16.04
CA VAL A 408 -5.77 -12.11 -14.68
C VAL A 408 -5.27 -11.06 -13.70
N ALA A 409 -4.02 -10.63 -13.85
CA ALA A 409 -3.39 -9.66 -12.96
C ALA A 409 -4.03 -8.26 -13.06
N VAL A 410 -4.50 -7.85 -14.25
CA VAL A 410 -5.19 -6.56 -14.46
C VAL A 410 -6.54 -6.47 -13.75
N GLU A 411 -7.13 -7.62 -13.38
CA GLU A 411 -8.37 -7.67 -12.59
C GLU A 411 -8.15 -7.42 -11.10
N LEU A 412 -6.92 -7.54 -10.58
CA LEU A 412 -6.63 -7.37 -9.15
C LEU A 412 -7.05 -5.98 -8.62
N PRO A 413 -6.71 -4.85 -9.27
CA PRO A 413 -7.23 -3.55 -8.85
C PRO A 413 -8.75 -3.45 -8.79
N PHE A 414 -9.47 -4.14 -9.69
CA PHE A 414 -10.93 -4.11 -9.70
C PHE A 414 -11.55 -4.90 -8.55
N ARG A 415 -10.91 -6.00 -8.13
CA ARG A 415 -11.34 -6.77 -6.94
C ARG A 415 -11.29 -5.94 -5.65
N VAL A 416 -10.37 -4.98 -5.57
CA VAL A 416 -10.22 -4.08 -4.41
C VAL A 416 -10.60 -2.63 -4.73
N ALA A 417 -11.31 -2.36 -5.84
CA ALA A 417 -11.55 -1.02 -6.36
C ALA A 417 -12.15 -0.06 -5.34
N GLN A 418 -13.02 -0.55 -4.47
CA GLN A 418 -13.60 0.31 -3.46
C GLN A 418 -12.66 0.63 -2.29
N THR A 419 -11.81 -0.32 -1.87
CA THR A 419 -10.71 -0.01 -0.94
C THR A 419 -9.84 1.09 -1.52
N LEU A 420 -9.50 0.98 -2.81
CA LEU A 420 -8.73 1.99 -3.54
C LEU A 420 -9.43 3.36 -3.55
N ARG A 421 -10.73 3.41 -3.87
CA ARG A 421 -11.53 4.66 -3.83
C ARG A 421 -11.59 5.32 -2.47
N ARG A 422 -11.63 4.52 -1.39
CA ARG A 422 -11.64 5.04 -0.02
C ARG A 422 -10.30 5.65 0.36
N LEU A 423 -9.20 5.00 -0.03
CA LEU A 423 -7.85 5.48 0.25
C LEU A 423 -7.48 6.68 -0.60
N VAL A 424 -7.89 6.65 -1.87
CA VAL A 424 -7.54 7.66 -2.86
C VAL A 424 -8.82 8.20 -3.52
N PRO A 425 -9.60 9.03 -2.80
CA PRO A 425 -10.77 9.67 -3.39
C PRO A 425 -10.38 10.50 -4.61
N GLY A 426 -11.14 10.35 -5.70
CA GLY A 426 -10.88 11.04 -6.98
C GLY A 426 -9.93 10.30 -7.93
N GLY A 427 -9.42 9.12 -7.56
CA GLY A 427 -8.56 8.30 -8.43
C GLY A 427 -9.30 7.48 -9.50
N ASP A 428 -10.64 7.62 -9.63
CA ASP A 428 -11.46 6.80 -10.54
C ASP A 428 -11.03 6.92 -12.01
N ALA A 429 -10.50 8.07 -12.43
CA ALA A 429 -10.00 8.26 -13.79
C ALA A 429 -8.88 7.27 -14.14
N VAL A 430 -8.06 6.85 -13.17
CA VAL A 430 -7.01 5.84 -13.38
C VAL A 430 -7.62 4.45 -13.54
N LEU A 431 -8.66 4.10 -12.76
CA LEU A 431 -9.35 2.81 -12.87
C LEU A 431 -10.12 2.68 -14.19
N GLU A 432 -10.75 3.76 -14.66
CA GLU A 432 -11.41 3.78 -15.96
C GLU A 432 -10.39 3.67 -17.11
N ALA A 433 -9.26 4.38 -17.01
CA ALA A 433 -8.17 4.26 -17.97
C ALA A 433 -7.54 2.85 -17.96
N LEU A 434 -7.44 2.21 -16.79
CA LEU A 434 -7.01 0.81 -16.66
C LEU A 434 -7.95 -0.14 -17.39
N ARG A 435 -9.28 0.05 -17.25
CA ARG A 435 -10.27 -0.77 -17.93
C ARG A 435 -10.14 -0.65 -19.45
N ALA A 436 -9.92 0.57 -19.95
CA ALA A 436 -9.64 0.82 -21.36
C ALA A 436 -8.33 0.15 -21.81
N ALA A 437 -7.26 0.27 -21.03
CA ALA A 437 -5.97 -0.37 -21.31
C ALA A 437 -6.05 -1.91 -21.34
N ALA A 438 -6.87 -2.51 -20.48
CA ALA A 438 -7.04 -3.97 -20.38
C ALA A 438 -7.69 -4.59 -21.62
N VAL A 439 -8.44 -3.80 -22.41
CA VAL A 439 -9.12 -4.28 -23.62
C VAL A 439 -8.41 -3.88 -24.91
N VAL A 440 -7.20 -3.30 -24.82
CA VAL A 440 -6.38 -2.95 -25.99
C VAL A 440 -6.00 -4.25 -26.71
N PRO A 441 -6.55 -4.54 -27.91
CA PRO A 441 -6.33 -5.82 -28.55
C PRO A 441 -4.87 -5.95 -29.02
N GLY A 442 -4.27 -7.11 -28.77
CA GLY A 442 -2.92 -7.48 -29.18
C GLY A 442 -2.84 -8.13 -30.57
N ASP A 443 -3.93 -8.18 -31.33
CA ASP A 443 -4.02 -8.85 -32.64
C ASP A 443 -3.59 -7.96 -33.84
N GLY A 444 -3.10 -6.74 -33.58
CA GLY A 444 -2.60 -5.81 -34.58
C GLY A 444 -1.09 -5.91 -34.86
N ARG A 445 -0.59 -5.03 -35.75
CA ARG A 445 0.86 -4.82 -35.85
C ARG A 445 1.32 -4.08 -34.58
N PRO A 446 2.43 -4.48 -33.95
CA PRO A 446 2.90 -3.85 -32.72
C PRO A 446 3.02 -2.32 -32.81
N ALA A 447 3.49 -1.79 -33.95
CA ALA A 447 3.61 -0.35 -34.15
C ALA A 447 2.26 0.38 -34.08
N ASP A 448 1.21 -0.18 -34.69
CA ASP A 448 -0.12 0.42 -34.68
C ASP A 448 -0.72 0.43 -33.26
N VAL A 449 -0.44 -0.62 -32.48
CA VAL A 449 -0.88 -0.71 -31.07
C VAL A 449 -0.15 0.31 -30.19
N VAL A 450 1.17 0.46 -30.33
CA VAL A 450 1.94 1.46 -29.58
C VAL A 450 1.50 2.89 -29.94
N ASP A 451 1.26 3.17 -31.23
CA ASP A 451 0.76 4.47 -31.70
C ASP A 451 -0.64 4.78 -31.10
N ARG A 452 -1.52 3.77 -31.03
CA ARG A 452 -2.84 3.90 -30.38
C ARG A 452 -2.70 4.20 -28.88
N ILE A 453 -1.86 3.44 -28.17
CA ILE A 453 -1.60 3.63 -26.73
C ILE A 453 -1.05 5.04 -26.47
N GLU A 454 -0.12 5.52 -27.29
CA GLU A 454 0.41 6.89 -27.21
C GLU A 454 -0.70 7.94 -27.39
N GLY A 455 -1.59 7.75 -28.37
CA GLY A 455 -2.69 8.68 -28.63
C GLY A 455 -3.79 8.68 -27.55
N GLU A 456 -4.06 7.53 -26.94
CA GLU A 456 -5.16 7.36 -25.98
C GLU A 456 -4.77 7.70 -24.54
N PHE A 457 -3.61 7.23 -24.09
CA PHE A 457 -3.17 7.37 -22.69
C PHE A 457 -2.02 8.37 -22.51
N GLY A 458 -1.29 8.68 -23.59
CA GLY A 458 -0.04 9.43 -23.53
C GLY A 458 1.11 8.61 -22.91
N MET A 459 2.30 9.20 -22.85
CA MET A 459 3.49 8.61 -22.20
C MET A 459 4.23 9.68 -21.37
N ALA A 460 3.46 10.60 -20.79
CA ALA A 460 3.98 11.78 -20.14
C ALA A 460 4.42 11.51 -18.69
N VAL A 461 4.99 12.54 -18.06
CA VAL A 461 5.50 12.45 -16.68
C VAL A 461 4.39 12.24 -15.64
N GLU A 462 3.14 12.56 -15.99
CA GLU A 462 1.97 12.28 -15.17
C GLU A 462 1.79 10.78 -14.94
N ALA A 463 1.67 10.38 -13.67
CA ALA A 463 1.61 8.98 -13.26
C ALA A 463 0.53 8.18 -13.98
N ARG A 464 -0.67 8.76 -14.15
CA ARG A 464 -1.75 8.12 -14.91
C ARG A 464 -1.34 7.81 -16.34
N SER A 465 -0.64 8.73 -17.00
CA SER A 465 -0.24 8.58 -18.40
C SER A 465 0.78 7.45 -18.56
N SER A 466 1.92 7.55 -17.89
CA SER A 466 3.00 6.56 -18.03
C SER A 466 2.61 5.17 -17.53
N VAL A 467 1.90 5.06 -16.40
CA VAL A 467 1.52 3.76 -15.84
C VAL A 467 0.50 3.04 -16.70
N ILE A 468 -0.56 3.73 -17.13
CA ILE A 468 -1.60 3.09 -17.94
C ILE A 468 -1.05 2.68 -19.31
N ALA A 469 -0.21 3.52 -19.94
CA ALA A 469 0.46 3.14 -21.18
C ALA A 469 1.37 1.92 -20.99
N ALA A 470 2.16 1.88 -19.92
CA ALA A 470 3.02 0.73 -19.62
C ALA A 470 2.22 -0.55 -19.38
N ILE A 471 1.08 -0.48 -18.70
CA ILE A 471 0.18 -1.62 -18.49
C ILE A 471 -0.42 -2.09 -19.81
N ALA A 472 -0.94 -1.17 -20.64
CA ALA A 472 -1.49 -1.52 -21.95
C ALA A 472 -0.45 -2.24 -22.83
N LEU A 473 0.80 -1.78 -22.81
CA LEU A 473 1.92 -2.42 -23.52
C LEU A 473 2.26 -3.81 -22.98
N ALA A 474 2.15 -4.01 -21.66
CA ALA A 474 2.40 -5.31 -21.03
C ALA A 474 1.28 -6.31 -21.34
N VAL A 475 0.02 -5.87 -21.36
CA VAL A 475 -1.16 -6.70 -21.69
C VAL A 475 -1.18 -7.09 -23.17
N ALA A 476 -0.69 -6.24 -24.08
CA ALA A 476 -0.60 -6.56 -25.51
C ALA A 476 0.38 -7.72 -25.84
N ASP A 477 1.20 -8.16 -24.87
CA ASP A 477 2.07 -9.34 -24.89
C ASP A 477 3.08 -9.48 -26.06
N TYR A 478 3.33 -8.42 -26.82
CA TYR A 478 4.38 -8.43 -27.85
C TYR A 478 5.79 -8.62 -27.26
N PRO A 479 6.75 -9.23 -27.99
CA PRO A 479 8.12 -9.45 -27.52
C PRO A 479 8.75 -8.20 -26.92
N MET A 480 9.40 -8.34 -25.75
CA MET A 480 9.89 -7.23 -24.94
C MET A 480 10.79 -6.27 -25.72
N ALA A 481 11.72 -6.83 -26.49
CA ALA A 481 12.60 -6.10 -27.39
C ALA A 481 11.84 -5.23 -28.40
N THR A 482 10.85 -5.82 -29.09
CA THR A 482 10.06 -5.15 -30.12
C THR A 482 9.27 -3.99 -29.52
N THR A 483 8.57 -4.22 -28.43
CA THR A 483 7.77 -3.21 -27.74
C THR A 483 8.65 -2.09 -27.20
N THR A 484 9.79 -2.42 -26.58
CA THR A 484 10.73 -1.41 -26.04
C THR A 484 11.24 -0.50 -27.14
N ARG A 485 11.68 -1.06 -28.29
CA ARG A 485 12.14 -0.24 -29.41
C ARG A 485 11.04 0.67 -29.95
N LEU A 486 9.82 0.16 -30.08
CA LEU A 486 8.70 0.96 -30.55
C LEU A 486 8.37 2.07 -29.55
N LEU A 487 8.30 1.76 -28.25
CA LEU A 487 8.11 2.70 -27.15
C LEU A 487 9.21 3.78 -27.08
N LEU A 488 10.44 3.49 -27.48
CA LEU A 488 11.53 4.48 -27.45
C LEU A 488 11.64 5.30 -28.73
N ARG A 489 10.83 5.01 -29.75
CA ARG A 489 10.77 5.73 -31.04
C ARG A 489 9.46 6.49 -31.22
N ARG A 490 8.97 7.15 -30.17
CA ARG A 490 7.72 7.92 -30.19
C ARG A 490 7.90 9.29 -30.82
N ARG A 491 6.80 9.84 -31.35
CA ARG A 491 6.83 11.18 -31.98
C ARG A 491 6.70 12.30 -30.96
N GLY A 492 6.08 12.07 -29.81
CA GLY A 492 6.03 13.06 -28.74
C GLY A 492 7.33 13.16 -27.94
N SER A 493 7.53 14.32 -27.31
CA SER A 493 8.63 14.56 -26.36
C SER A 493 8.19 14.11 -24.97
N TRP A 494 8.25 12.80 -24.75
CA TRP A 494 7.67 12.12 -23.59
C TRP A 494 8.69 11.77 -22.49
N ASP A 495 8.18 11.31 -21.35
CA ASP A 495 8.96 10.84 -20.19
C ASP A 495 9.22 9.33 -20.34
N LEU A 496 10.10 9.01 -21.29
CA LEU A 496 10.29 7.66 -21.79
C LEU A 496 11.20 6.80 -20.90
N ASP A 497 12.05 7.40 -20.05
CA ASP A 497 12.78 6.68 -19.00
C ASP A 497 11.79 6.03 -18.01
N SER A 498 10.89 6.80 -17.44
CA SER A 498 9.89 6.29 -16.48
C SER A 498 8.91 5.32 -17.13
N THR A 499 8.36 5.65 -18.30
CA THR A 499 7.39 4.77 -18.99
C THR A 499 8.03 3.43 -19.37
N ALA A 500 9.27 3.44 -19.87
CA ALA A 500 10.00 2.21 -20.20
C ALA A 500 10.39 1.42 -18.95
N ALA A 501 10.80 2.09 -17.86
CA ALA A 501 11.09 1.45 -16.59
C ALA A 501 9.87 0.68 -16.04
N ILE A 502 8.69 1.32 -16.04
CA ILE A 502 7.45 0.70 -15.58
C ILE A 502 7.05 -0.46 -16.50
N TYR A 503 7.08 -0.26 -17.82
CA TYR A 503 6.76 -1.30 -18.80
C TYR A 503 7.67 -2.52 -18.63
N LEU A 504 8.98 -2.31 -18.58
CA LEU A 504 9.95 -3.41 -18.48
C LEU A 504 9.95 -4.07 -17.11
N ALA A 505 9.56 -3.38 -16.04
CA ALA A 505 9.28 -4.02 -14.76
C ALA A 505 8.15 -5.05 -14.85
N LEU A 506 7.07 -4.72 -15.57
CA LEU A 506 5.95 -5.63 -15.81
C LEU A 506 6.35 -6.74 -16.78
N ALA A 507 6.87 -6.40 -17.95
CA ALA A 507 7.26 -7.37 -18.97
C ALA A 507 8.35 -8.34 -18.47
N GLY A 508 9.30 -7.87 -17.65
CA GLY A 508 10.33 -8.69 -17.03
C GLY A 508 9.78 -9.65 -15.97
N ALA A 509 8.69 -9.29 -15.28
CA ALA A 509 7.98 -10.21 -14.40
C ALA A 509 7.23 -11.31 -15.18
N VAL A 510 6.72 -11.00 -16.39
CA VAL A 510 6.06 -12.00 -17.25
C VAL A 510 7.10 -12.91 -17.91
N ARG A 511 8.16 -12.32 -18.48
CA ARG A 511 9.14 -12.95 -19.37
C ARG A 511 10.58 -12.67 -18.91
N PRO A 512 11.00 -13.19 -17.75
CA PRO A 512 12.34 -12.93 -17.23
C PRO A 512 13.44 -13.39 -18.19
N ALA A 513 13.20 -14.44 -18.97
CA ALA A 513 14.15 -14.96 -19.96
C ALA A 513 14.41 -14.01 -21.15
N GLU A 514 13.52 -13.04 -21.41
CA GLU A 514 13.72 -12.04 -22.49
C GLU A 514 14.58 -10.85 -22.05
N VAL A 515 14.89 -10.72 -20.75
CA VAL A 515 15.68 -9.61 -20.24
C VAL A 515 17.14 -9.73 -20.73
N PRO A 516 17.70 -8.73 -21.45
CA PRO A 516 19.03 -8.80 -22.04
C PRO A 516 20.12 -8.68 -20.96
N THR A 517 20.54 -9.81 -20.40
CA THR A 517 21.48 -9.90 -19.26
C THR A 517 22.77 -9.11 -19.44
N LYS A 518 23.34 -9.07 -20.65
CA LYS A 518 24.57 -8.31 -20.96
C LYS A 518 24.41 -6.80 -20.76
N TRP A 519 23.23 -6.26 -21.09
CA TRP A 519 22.89 -4.86 -20.86
C TRP A 519 22.70 -4.59 -19.37
N VAL A 520 22.02 -5.50 -18.68
CA VAL A 520 21.84 -5.45 -17.22
C VAL A 520 23.19 -5.47 -16.52
N SER A 521 24.12 -6.34 -16.90
CA SER A 521 25.46 -6.41 -16.29
C SER A 521 26.24 -5.10 -16.40
N ARG A 522 26.05 -4.30 -17.46
CA ARG A 522 26.66 -2.95 -17.53
C ARG A 522 26.02 -1.97 -16.54
N ILE A 523 24.72 -2.06 -16.34
CA ILE A 523 24.01 -1.25 -15.34
C ILE A 523 24.46 -1.66 -13.93
N GLU A 524 24.58 -2.96 -13.65
CA GLU A 524 25.10 -3.48 -12.38
C GLU A 524 26.54 -3.01 -12.13
N ALA A 525 27.41 -3.07 -13.14
CA ALA A 525 28.78 -2.57 -13.05
C ALA A 525 28.82 -1.05 -12.79
N ARG A 526 27.94 -0.28 -13.42
CA ARG A 526 27.85 1.18 -13.25
C ARG A 526 27.34 1.57 -11.87
N THR A 527 26.37 0.83 -11.35
CA THR A 527 25.69 1.13 -10.07
C THR A 527 26.36 0.48 -8.86
N GLY A 528 27.20 -0.54 -9.07
CA GLY A 528 27.79 -1.34 -8.01
C GLY A 528 26.77 -2.24 -7.30
N ARG A 529 25.62 -2.51 -7.92
CA ARG A 529 24.51 -3.27 -7.34
C ARG A 529 24.22 -4.48 -8.23
N ASN A 530 24.20 -5.68 -7.65
CA ASN A 530 23.83 -6.90 -8.36
C ASN A 530 22.35 -7.23 -8.14
N LEU A 531 21.53 -7.11 -9.18
CA LEU A 531 20.07 -7.23 -9.11
C LEU A 531 19.62 -8.66 -8.81
N ALA A 532 20.41 -9.68 -9.15
CA ALA A 532 20.12 -11.06 -8.73
C ALA A 532 20.35 -11.26 -7.22
N VAL A 533 21.36 -10.60 -6.64
CA VAL A 533 21.55 -10.55 -5.19
C VAL A 533 20.41 -9.79 -4.52
N GLU A 534 19.96 -8.66 -5.11
CA GLU A 534 18.80 -7.92 -4.60
C GLU A 534 17.52 -8.76 -4.60
N ALA A 535 17.23 -9.46 -5.69
CA ALA A 535 16.08 -10.36 -5.78
C ALA A 535 16.12 -11.44 -4.70
N ARG A 536 17.29 -12.07 -4.47
CA ARG A 536 17.47 -13.05 -3.39
C ARG A 536 17.30 -12.43 -2.00
N MET A 537 17.74 -11.20 -1.79
CA MET A 537 17.58 -10.49 -0.52
C MET A 537 16.10 -10.24 -0.22
N VAL A 538 15.34 -9.72 -1.20
CA VAL A 538 13.90 -9.50 -1.05
C VAL A 538 13.16 -10.83 -0.81
N ASP A 539 13.57 -11.90 -1.50
CA ASP A 539 13.03 -13.25 -1.26
C ASP A 539 13.31 -13.79 0.14
N ALA A 540 14.52 -13.55 0.65
CA ALA A 540 14.89 -13.92 2.01
C ALA A 540 14.08 -13.12 3.05
N VAL A 541 13.89 -11.81 2.84
CA VAL A 541 13.03 -10.98 3.68
C VAL A 541 11.62 -11.54 3.70
N ARG A 542 11.00 -11.77 2.53
CA ARG A 542 9.66 -12.38 2.45
C ARG A 542 9.59 -13.70 3.20
N THR A 543 10.56 -14.59 3.00
CA THR A 543 10.61 -15.91 3.65
C THR A 543 10.76 -15.81 5.17
N GLU A 544 11.46 -14.80 5.68
CA GLU A 544 11.55 -14.54 7.11
C GLU A 544 10.27 -13.96 7.68
N THR A 545 9.65 -12.99 6.98
CA THR A 545 8.33 -12.44 7.30
C THR A 545 7.31 -13.58 7.43
N ILE A 546 7.22 -14.43 6.41
CA ILE A 546 6.46 -15.69 6.38
C ILE A 546 6.71 -16.55 7.63
N LYS A 547 7.98 -16.85 7.94
CA LYS A 547 8.36 -17.80 9.00
C LYS A 547 8.07 -17.26 10.39
N ALA A 548 8.23 -15.95 10.55
CA ALA A 548 7.87 -15.27 11.77
C ALA A 548 6.34 -15.04 11.87
N GLY A 549 5.60 -15.38 10.80
CA GLY A 549 4.16 -15.29 10.65
C GLY A 549 3.68 -13.89 10.26
N TYR A 550 4.58 -12.92 10.08
CA TYR A 550 4.24 -11.56 9.66
C TYR A 550 3.60 -11.50 8.28
#